data_AF-A0A6N7WTE5-F1
#
_entry.id   AF-A0A6N7WTE5-F1
#
_cell.length_a   1.000
_cell.length_b   1.000
_cell.length_c   1.000
_cell.angle_alpha   90.00
_cell.angle_beta   90.00
_cell.angle_gamma   90.00
#
_symmetry.space_group_name_H-M   'P 1'
#
loop_
_entity.id
_entity.type
_entity.pdbx_description
1 polymer ?
#
loop_
_entity_poly.entity_id
_entity_poly.type
_entity_poly.pdbx_seq_one_letter_code
_entity_poly.pdbx_strand_id
1 'polypeptide(L)'
;MKRLLSATPVAANRFACRFVRSRPCSTGKWGREMLGYQNNLLRINLSTGIVQAEPLRMDWAKKYIGSKGLAIKYLYEELNPGIDPLSEDNKLIFMTTPLTGTSIPCSGKLSIAAKSPATGTICDCSIGGHAALKIKYAGYDAMILEGKYEKPCYIFIEDTHVEIMDAGQYWGLGAHVTEAMLSELYGHEYSYLTIGPAGETKCGMACINSDYYRQAGRGGMGAVMGSKNVKAVVIKGTGSVKIPNIREACRRIIEIEKENVLQEDNTYVFDTGTTAFLEACQDGGILPKKNFSDTTDDRWTEYNGDVLLKGLEGKRGCGSCGLGCGNFLKLGDVICEGPEYESIAVAGPNVCNADAIKILKSNKVADDMGLDTISAGDTIAWAMEMTEKGIHDFGIHFGEIDKYIEYLELMARAEGIGAELAQGVKRLSEKYGGQDFAMHVKGLEYPQYEPRGSWGMALAYAVSDRGACHMRAYAANEEIFTATAPPYTSEGKGEIVYRMGWWSAVKFSFGICDFWGTITLDLMAEILELVTGEQWTTKELEEIGVRVLNMARAFNQREGFNGKDDTAPKRIFREVLRSGAGAGQKIPEAAFEDMKQQYYKYMGWNEKGIVPEAILEAL
;
A
#
# COMPACT_ATOMS: atom_id res chain seq x y z
N MET A 1 -27.24 -27.95 -6.62
CA MET A 1 -27.90 -27.48 -7.86
C MET A 1 -27.27 -28.18 -9.05
N LYS A 2 -27.98 -29.16 -9.63
CA LYS A 2 -27.59 -29.84 -10.87
C LYS A 2 -28.48 -29.31 -12.00
N ARG A 3 -27.87 -29.03 -13.16
CA ARG A 3 -28.43 -28.58 -14.45
C ARG A 3 -28.51 -27.06 -14.65
N LEU A 4 -27.49 -26.52 -15.32
CA LEU A 4 -27.60 -25.53 -16.41
C LEU A 4 -26.20 -25.17 -16.92
N LEU A 5 -25.54 -26.06 -17.68
CA LEU A 5 -24.40 -25.68 -18.52
C LEU A 5 -24.29 -26.66 -19.70
N SER A 6 -24.98 -26.34 -20.79
CA SER A 6 -24.59 -26.77 -22.13
C SER A 6 -23.98 -25.55 -22.82
N ALA A 7 -22.68 -25.34 -22.61
CA ALA A 7 -21.92 -24.34 -23.34
C ALA A 7 -21.16 -25.05 -24.47
N THR A 8 -21.55 -24.73 -25.70
CA THR A 8 -20.78 -25.00 -26.91
C THR A 8 -19.36 -24.42 -26.81
N PRO A 9 -18.33 -25.09 -27.34
CA PRO A 9 -16.97 -24.58 -27.32
C PRO A 9 -16.88 -23.33 -28.19
N VAL A 10 -16.56 -22.19 -27.58
CA VAL A 10 -16.26 -20.95 -28.31
C VAL A 10 -14.95 -21.17 -29.05
N ALA A 11 -15.04 -21.21 -30.37
CA ALA A 11 -13.89 -21.21 -31.25
C ALA A 11 -13.04 -19.96 -30.98
N ALA A 12 -11.77 -20.18 -30.65
CA ALA A 12 -10.76 -19.14 -30.52
C ALA A 12 -10.57 -18.44 -31.87
N ASN A 13 -11.33 -17.36 -32.10
CA ASN A 13 -11.15 -16.49 -33.25
C ASN A 13 -9.87 -15.68 -33.03
N ARG A 14 -8.77 -16.17 -33.58
CA ARG A 14 -7.49 -15.45 -33.67
C ARG A 14 -7.66 -14.25 -34.60
N PHE A 15 -8.06 -13.11 -34.04
CA PHE A 15 -7.85 -11.81 -34.69
C PHE A 15 -6.36 -11.49 -34.73
N ALA A 16 -5.90 -10.89 -35.82
CA ALA A 16 -4.51 -10.64 -36.13
C ALA A 16 -3.83 -9.75 -35.07
N CYS A 17 -3.14 -10.36 -34.11
CA CYS A 17 -2.24 -9.68 -33.19
C CYS A 17 -0.97 -9.22 -33.90
N ARG A 18 -0.55 -7.97 -33.65
CA ARG A 18 0.77 -7.50 -34.01
C ARG A 18 1.78 -8.18 -33.08
N PHE A 19 2.43 -9.22 -33.58
CA PHE A 19 3.53 -9.89 -32.90
C PHE A 19 4.71 -8.92 -32.74
N VAL A 20 5.03 -8.54 -31.50
CA VAL A 20 6.29 -7.86 -31.18
C VAL A 20 7.12 -8.81 -30.32
N ARG A 21 8.05 -9.52 -30.95
CA ARG A 21 9.14 -10.16 -30.21
C ARG A 21 9.99 -9.03 -29.61
N SER A 22 10.12 -9.02 -28.28
CA SER A 22 11.12 -8.20 -27.61
C SER A 22 12.49 -8.55 -28.23
N ARG A 23 13.17 -7.54 -28.81
CA ARG A 23 14.53 -7.75 -29.33
C ARG A 23 15.46 -7.77 -28.11
N PRO A 24 16.31 -8.81 -27.93
CA PRO A 24 17.34 -8.74 -26.92
C PRO A 24 18.25 -7.54 -27.24
N CYS A 25 18.42 -6.66 -26.27
CA CYS A 25 19.30 -5.49 -26.40
C CYS A 25 20.72 -5.99 -26.70
N SER A 26 21.28 -5.56 -27.83
CA SER A 26 22.70 -5.78 -28.14
C SER A 26 23.55 -5.15 -27.03
N THR A 27 24.43 -5.94 -26.45
CA THR A 27 25.38 -5.58 -25.38
C THR A 27 26.30 -4.44 -25.83
N GLY A 28 25.84 -3.20 -25.70
CA GLY A 28 26.63 -2.00 -25.95
C GLY A 28 26.89 -1.26 -24.65
N LYS A 29 28.12 -1.33 -24.12
CA LYS A 29 28.75 -0.42 -23.14
C LYS A 29 27.84 0.18 -22.04
N TRP A 30 27.12 -0.65 -21.28
CA TRP A 30 26.58 -0.28 -19.97
C TRP A 30 27.22 -1.20 -18.92
N GLY A 31 27.43 -0.69 -17.70
CA GLY A 31 28.33 -1.24 -16.67
C GLY A 31 28.15 -2.72 -16.33
N ARG A 32 29.11 -3.28 -15.56
CA ARG A 32 29.09 -4.67 -15.07
C ARG A 32 27.68 -5.07 -14.60
N GLU A 33 27.17 -6.21 -15.09
CA GLU A 33 25.93 -6.81 -14.59
C GLU A 33 26.04 -6.99 -13.07
N MET A 34 25.10 -6.41 -12.31
CA MET A 34 25.03 -6.59 -10.86
C MET A 34 24.13 -7.80 -10.57
N LEU A 35 24.62 -8.73 -9.74
CA LEU A 35 23.85 -9.91 -9.33
C LEU A 35 22.71 -9.51 -8.38
N GLY A 36 21.75 -10.41 -8.19
CA GLY A 36 20.47 -10.12 -7.52
C GLY A 36 19.49 -9.38 -8.43
N TYR A 37 19.96 -8.41 -9.23
CA TYR A 37 19.17 -7.75 -10.26
C TYR A 37 19.07 -8.62 -11.53
N GLN A 38 17.97 -8.50 -12.25
CA GLN A 38 17.87 -9.00 -13.63
C GLN A 38 18.46 -8.01 -14.65
N ASN A 39 18.76 -6.78 -14.22
CA ASN A 39 19.32 -5.67 -15.00
C ASN A 39 18.43 -5.21 -16.16
N ASN A 40 17.14 -5.55 -16.13
CA ASN A 40 16.18 -5.23 -17.17
C ASN A 40 14.89 -4.64 -16.58
N LEU A 41 14.33 -3.68 -17.31
CA LEU A 41 13.01 -3.09 -17.08
C LEU A 41 12.13 -3.42 -18.28
N LEU A 42 10.90 -3.88 -18.04
CA LEU A 42 9.89 -4.09 -19.07
C LEU A 42 9.04 -2.82 -19.21
N ARG A 43 9.08 -2.19 -20.38
CA ARG A 43 8.23 -1.03 -20.71
C ARG A 43 7.13 -1.43 -21.67
N ILE A 44 5.90 -1.08 -21.32
CA ILE A 44 4.69 -1.38 -22.10
C ILE A 44 3.96 -0.06 -22.36
N ASN A 45 4.00 0.40 -23.60
CA ASN A 45 3.26 1.57 -24.04
C ASN A 45 1.93 1.13 -24.66
N LEU A 46 0.85 1.33 -23.91
CA LEU A 46 -0.48 0.85 -24.26
C LEU A 46 -1.08 1.58 -25.46
N SER A 47 -0.77 2.87 -25.64
CA SER A 47 -1.31 3.66 -26.77
C SER A 47 -0.72 3.23 -28.11
N THR A 48 0.55 2.81 -28.12
CA THR A 48 1.26 2.37 -29.35
C THR A 48 1.30 0.85 -29.52
N GLY A 49 1.03 0.10 -28.45
CA GLY A 49 1.21 -1.35 -28.38
C GLY A 49 2.68 -1.80 -28.39
N ILE A 50 3.63 -0.88 -28.18
CA ILE A 50 5.05 -1.20 -28.14
C ILE A 50 5.38 -1.83 -26.78
N VAL A 51 5.99 -3.01 -26.82
CA VAL A 51 6.54 -3.69 -25.66
C VAL A 51 8.04 -3.86 -25.85
N GLN A 52 8.83 -3.38 -24.88
CA GLN A 52 10.27 -3.40 -24.97
C GLN A 52 10.91 -3.65 -23.60
N ALA A 53 11.90 -4.54 -23.57
CA ALA A 53 12.84 -4.63 -22.46
C ALA A 53 13.97 -3.62 -22.68
N GLU A 54 14.31 -2.86 -21.65
CA GLU A 54 15.45 -1.94 -21.65
C GLU A 54 16.34 -2.16 -20.42
N PRO A 55 17.63 -1.77 -20.47
CA PRO A 55 18.50 -1.89 -19.31
C PRO A 55 17.96 -1.08 -18.12
N LEU A 56 17.96 -1.70 -16.94
CA LEU A 56 17.66 -0.97 -15.70
C LEU A 56 18.72 0.12 -15.48
N ARG A 57 18.31 1.32 -15.06
CA ARG A 57 19.22 2.39 -14.63
C ARG A 57 19.97 2.01 -13.35
N MET A 58 21.08 1.28 -13.51
CA MET A 58 21.89 0.79 -12.39
C MET A 58 22.55 1.90 -11.59
N ASP A 59 22.80 3.07 -12.20
CA ASP A 59 23.23 4.27 -11.49
C ASP A 59 22.19 4.79 -10.50
N TRP A 60 20.89 4.59 -10.80
CA TRP A 60 19.80 4.86 -9.86
C TRP A 60 19.60 3.72 -8.89
N ALA A 61 19.61 2.47 -9.35
CA ALA A 61 19.44 1.30 -8.48
C ALA A 61 20.50 1.25 -7.35
N LYS A 62 21.75 1.65 -7.61
CA LYS A 62 22.77 1.76 -6.55
C LYS A 62 22.47 2.84 -5.49
N LYS A 63 21.73 3.89 -5.86
CA LYS A 63 21.37 5.00 -4.95
C LYS A 63 20.03 4.81 -4.24
N TYR A 64 19.17 3.93 -4.75
CA TYR A 64 17.76 3.79 -4.35
C TYR A 64 17.31 2.34 -4.13
N ILE A 65 18.19 1.36 -4.35
CA ILE A 65 17.99 -0.09 -4.26
C ILE A 65 16.91 -0.58 -5.24
N GLY A 66 15.65 -0.52 -4.84
CA GLY A 66 14.51 -1.05 -5.56
C GLY A 66 13.21 -0.56 -4.97
N SER A 67 12.12 -1.27 -5.27
CA SER A 67 10.79 -1.07 -4.68
C SER A 67 10.43 0.42 -4.58
N LYS A 68 10.06 0.93 -3.40
CA LYS A 68 9.69 2.34 -3.16
C LYS A 68 10.74 3.32 -3.69
N GLY A 69 12.00 3.17 -3.26
CA GLY A 69 13.03 4.16 -3.55
C GLY A 69 13.26 4.33 -5.04
N LEU A 70 13.45 3.21 -5.75
CA LEU A 70 13.71 3.25 -7.18
C LEU A 70 12.46 3.66 -7.98
N ALA A 71 11.27 3.20 -7.58
CA ALA A 71 10.03 3.58 -8.25
C ALA A 71 9.78 5.10 -8.20
N ILE A 72 10.02 5.74 -7.05
CA ILE A 72 9.87 7.20 -6.91
C ILE A 72 10.90 7.93 -7.78
N LYS A 73 12.15 7.47 -7.84
CA LYS A 73 13.16 8.09 -8.72
C LYS A 73 12.72 8.05 -10.18
N TYR A 74 12.23 6.91 -10.67
CA TYR A 74 11.67 6.83 -12.03
C TYR A 74 10.49 7.79 -12.24
N LEU A 75 9.55 7.87 -11.28
CA LEU A 75 8.40 8.78 -11.40
C LEU A 75 8.84 10.26 -11.43
N TYR A 76 9.82 10.66 -10.62
CA TYR A 76 10.32 12.03 -10.61
C TYR A 76 11.00 12.41 -11.92
N GLU A 77 11.79 11.50 -12.49
CA GLU A 77 12.55 11.74 -13.71
C GLU A 77 11.69 11.66 -14.98
N GLU A 78 10.72 10.75 -15.02
CA GLU A 78 9.97 10.45 -16.25
C GLU A 78 8.61 11.14 -16.35
N LEU A 79 8.05 11.65 -15.25
CA LEU A 79 6.77 12.37 -15.29
C LEU A 79 6.99 13.87 -15.40
N ASN A 80 6.30 14.49 -16.35
CA ASN A 80 6.22 15.94 -16.42
C ASN A 80 5.49 16.50 -15.17
N PRO A 81 5.87 17.70 -14.68
CA PRO A 81 5.15 18.38 -13.62
C PRO A 81 3.67 18.60 -13.97
N GLY A 82 2.78 18.45 -13.00
CA GLY A 82 1.38 18.90 -13.12
C GLY A 82 0.47 18.02 -13.97
N ILE A 83 0.92 16.85 -14.43
CA ILE A 83 0.06 15.92 -15.18
C ILE A 83 -1.18 15.52 -14.38
N ASP A 84 -2.29 15.24 -15.06
CA ASP A 84 -3.46 14.63 -14.41
C ASP A 84 -3.12 13.17 -14.01
N PRO A 85 -3.29 12.76 -12.73
CA PRO A 85 -3.07 11.39 -12.30
C PRO A 85 -3.85 10.31 -13.06
N LEU A 86 -4.98 10.64 -13.70
CA LEU A 86 -5.77 9.68 -14.49
C LEU A 86 -5.56 9.80 -16.00
N SER A 87 -4.58 10.62 -16.42
CA SER A 87 -4.19 10.75 -17.83
C SER A 87 -3.33 9.59 -18.32
N GLU A 88 -3.19 9.51 -19.65
CA GLU A 88 -2.30 8.53 -20.29
C GLU A 88 -0.80 8.80 -19.99
N ASP A 89 -0.45 10.03 -19.63
CA ASP A 89 0.92 10.47 -19.28
C ASP A 89 1.39 9.92 -17.94
N ASN A 90 0.47 9.62 -17.00
CA ASN A 90 0.85 9.01 -15.73
C ASN A 90 1.44 7.61 -15.97
N LYS A 91 2.38 7.20 -15.13
CA LYS A 91 3.03 5.88 -15.22
C LYS A 91 2.61 5.04 -14.05
N LEU A 92 2.33 3.76 -14.30
CA LEU A 92 2.12 2.76 -13.26
C LEU A 92 3.32 1.83 -13.24
N ILE A 93 4.12 1.93 -12.17
CA ILE A 93 5.38 1.21 -12.03
C ILE A 93 5.20 0.07 -11.03
N PHE A 94 5.57 -1.14 -11.44
CA PHE A 94 5.68 -2.33 -10.60
C PHE A 94 7.17 -2.59 -10.39
N MET A 95 7.68 -2.33 -9.19
CA MET A 95 9.11 -2.33 -8.89
C MET A 95 9.47 -3.36 -7.83
N THR A 96 10.39 -4.26 -8.18
CA THR A 96 10.92 -5.31 -7.28
C THR A 96 12.25 -4.86 -6.65
N THR A 97 12.98 -5.77 -5.99
CA THR A 97 14.30 -5.49 -5.40
C THR A 97 15.31 -6.57 -5.84
N PRO A 98 16.62 -6.39 -5.57
CA PRO A 98 17.60 -7.46 -5.82
C PRO A 98 17.32 -8.73 -4.99
N LEU A 99 16.57 -8.61 -3.89
CA LEU A 99 16.28 -9.72 -2.98
C LEU A 99 15.06 -10.53 -3.45
N THR A 100 14.13 -9.89 -4.15
CA THR A 100 12.92 -10.53 -4.65
C THR A 100 13.28 -11.72 -5.55
N GLY A 101 12.61 -12.86 -5.34
CA GLY A 101 12.88 -14.10 -6.09
C GLY A 101 14.06 -14.93 -5.57
N THR A 102 14.78 -14.45 -4.55
CA THR A 102 15.75 -15.24 -3.78
C THR A 102 15.08 -15.93 -2.58
N SER A 103 15.85 -16.69 -1.80
CA SER A 103 15.39 -17.31 -0.55
C SER A 103 15.46 -16.38 0.66
N ILE A 104 15.81 -15.09 0.49
CA ILE A 104 15.83 -14.13 1.61
C ILE A 104 14.43 -14.06 2.24
N PRO A 105 14.29 -14.26 3.56
CA PRO A 105 12.99 -14.26 4.21
C PRO A 105 12.25 -12.94 4.03
N CYS A 106 10.93 -13.03 3.84
CA CYS A 106 10.02 -11.88 3.78
C CYS A 106 10.31 -10.88 2.64
N SER A 107 11.06 -11.27 1.60
CA SER A 107 11.49 -10.42 0.47
C SER A 107 10.54 -10.41 -0.74
N GLY A 108 9.35 -11.02 -0.61
CA GLY A 108 8.36 -11.12 -1.69
C GLY A 108 7.50 -9.87 -1.91
N LYS A 109 7.87 -8.70 -1.36
CA LYS A 109 7.10 -7.47 -1.54
C LYS A 109 7.31 -6.85 -2.93
N LEU A 110 6.25 -6.29 -3.49
CA LEU A 110 6.25 -5.51 -4.72
C LEU A 110 5.83 -4.07 -4.39
N SER A 111 6.56 -3.09 -4.92
CA SER A 111 6.06 -1.71 -4.92
C SER A 111 5.25 -1.46 -6.18
N ILE A 112 4.04 -0.90 -6.02
CA ILE A 112 3.25 -0.37 -7.11
C ILE A 112 3.11 1.13 -6.91
N ALA A 113 3.59 1.94 -7.85
CA ALA A 113 3.71 3.38 -7.69
C ALA A 113 3.26 4.18 -8.91
N ALA A 114 2.70 5.36 -8.64
CA ALA A 114 2.27 6.35 -9.63
C ALA A 114 2.09 7.73 -8.96
N LYS A 115 1.78 8.77 -9.75
CA LYS A 115 1.12 9.96 -9.18
C LYS A 115 -0.28 9.56 -8.74
N SER A 116 -0.65 9.88 -7.49
CA SER A 116 -1.91 9.43 -6.89
C SER A 116 -3.13 10.24 -7.41
N PRO A 117 -4.22 9.59 -7.82
CA PRO A 117 -5.49 10.27 -8.08
C PRO A 117 -6.24 10.71 -6.82
N ALA A 118 -5.96 10.10 -5.66
CA ALA A 118 -6.56 10.48 -4.38
C ALA A 118 -6.02 11.82 -3.89
N THR A 119 -4.69 11.97 -3.91
CA THR A 119 -4.00 13.08 -3.25
C THR A 119 -3.36 14.06 -4.22
N GLY A 120 -2.98 13.62 -5.43
CA GLY A 120 -2.10 14.36 -6.33
C GLY A 120 -0.60 14.28 -5.97
N THR A 121 -0.25 13.61 -4.88
CA THR A 121 1.14 13.41 -4.43
C THR A 121 1.78 12.22 -5.14
N ILE A 122 3.06 12.00 -4.88
CA ILE A 122 3.67 10.69 -5.09
C ILE A 122 2.97 9.63 -4.23
N CYS A 123 2.79 8.43 -4.78
CA CYS A 123 2.31 7.30 -3.99
C CYS A 123 2.97 6.00 -4.46
N ASP A 124 3.40 5.20 -3.49
CA ASP A 124 3.72 3.80 -3.65
C ASP A 124 2.90 2.98 -2.65
N CYS A 125 2.48 1.79 -3.07
CA CYS A 125 1.93 0.76 -2.22
C CYS A 125 2.90 -0.42 -2.17
N SER A 126 3.10 -0.99 -0.98
CA SER A 126 3.78 -2.28 -0.82
C SER A 126 2.75 -3.38 -0.76
N ILE A 127 2.73 -4.26 -1.76
CA ILE A 127 1.85 -5.43 -1.83
C ILE A 127 2.65 -6.71 -1.61
N GLY A 128 2.06 -7.67 -0.90
CA GLY A 128 2.62 -9.00 -0.71
C GLY A 128 2.22 -9.98 -1.82
N GLY A 129 2.13 -11.26 -1.44
CA GLY A 129 1.76 -12.33 -2.37
C GLY A 129 2.95 -12.85 -3.17
N HIS A 130 2.70 -13.27 -4.40
CA HIS A 130 3.69 -13.96 -5.25
C HIS A 130 4.02 -13.24 -6.56
N ALA A 131 3.29 -12.18 -6.93
CA ALA A 131 3.47 -11.47 -8.20
C ALA A 131 4.89 -10.91 -8.39
N ALA A 132 5.51 -10.38 -7.32
CA ALA A 132 6.87 -9.85 -7.34
C ALA A 132 7.90 -10.89 -7.84
N LEU A 133 7.74 -12.13 -7.39
CA LEU A 133 8.63 -13.25 -7.74
C LEU A 133 8.48 -13.59 -9.23
N LYS A 134 7.24 -13.58 -9.75
CA LYS A 134 6.98 -13.87 -11.17
C LYS A 134 7.59 -12.80 -12.08
N ILE A 135 7.57 -11.52 -11.69
CA ILE A 135 8.26 -10.45 -12.42
C ILE A 135 9.78 -10.73 -12.49
N LYS A 136 10.39 -11.05 -11.34
CA LYS A 136 11.81 -11.39 -11.28
C LYS A 136 12.15 -12.62 -12.11
N TYR A 137 11.38 -13.69 -12.00
CA TYR A 137 11.64 -14.93 -12.74
C TYR A 137 11.40 -14.78 -14.24
N ALA A 138 10.56 -13.83 -14.67
CA ALA A 138 10.39 -13.50 -16.08
C ALA A 138 11.59 -12.73 -16.67
N GLY A 139 12.53 -12.29 -15.81
CA GLY A 139 13.76 -11.62 -16.22
C GLY A 139 13.73 -10.10 -16.06
N TYR A 140 12.84 -9.56 -15.23
CA TYR A 140 12.68 -8.11 -15.05
C TYR A 140 12.82 -7.69 -13.58
N ASP A 141 13.42 -6.53 -13.33
CA ASP A 141 13.42 -5.87 -12.02
C ASP A 141 12.22 -4.92 -11.86
N ALA A 142 11.67 -4.47 -12.98
CA ALA A 142 10.55 -3.55 -13.01
C ALA A 142 9.68 -3.75 -14.24
N MET A 143 8.42 -3.36 -14.13
CA MET A 143 7.50 -3.19 -15.25
C MET A 143 6.88 -1.79 -15.19
N ILE A 144 6.90 -1.06 -16.29
CA ILE A 144 6.29 0.28 -16.41
C ILE A 144 5.18 0.23 -17.46
N LEU A 145 3.96 0.59 -17.04
CA LEU A 145 2.83 0.80 -17.93
C LEU A 145 2.64 2.31 -18.18
N GLU A 146 2.61 2.69 -19.45
CA GLU A 146 2.38 4.06 -19.90
C GLU A 146 1.37 4.10 -21.06
N GLY A 147 0.81 5.27 -21.36
CA GLY A 147 -0.26 5.39 -22.34
C GLY A 147 -1.58 4.80 -21.82
N LYS A 148 -2.50 4.56 -22.75
CA LYS A 148 -3.83 3.99 -22.48
C LYS A 148 -4.26 3.11 -23.66
N TYR A 149 -4.81 1.93 -23.35
CA TYR A 149 -5.35 1.05 -24.39
C TYR A 149 -6.76 1.47 -24.79
N GLU A 150 -7.16 1.26 -26.05
CA GLU A 150 -8.43 1.76 -26.60
C GLU A 150 -9.69 1.14 -25.96
N LYS A 151 -9.56 -0.08 -25.42
CA LYS A 151 -10.64 -0.88 -24.84
C LYS A 151 -10.15 -1.64 -23.60
N PRO A 152 -11.03 -2.25 -22.79
CA PRO A 152 -10.62 -3.12 -21.70
C PRO A 152 -9.63 -4.20 -22.15
N CYS A 153 -8.47 -4.28 -21.51
CA CYS A 153 -7.43 -5.27 -21.79
C CYS A 153 -6.84 -5.89 -20.52
N TYR A 154 -6.13 -7.01 -20.66
CA TYR A 154 -5.20 -7.49 -19.64
C TYR A 154 -3.83 -7.69 -20.27
N ILE A 155 -2.77 -7.56 -19.47
CA ILE A 155 -1.40 -7.79 -19.92
C ILE A 155 -1.03 -9.24 -19.61
N PHE A 156 -0.70 -10.01 -20.63
CA PHE A 156 -0.20 -11.37 -20.49
C PHE A 156 1.32 -11.38 -20.60
N ILE A 157 2.00 -11.99 -19.63
CA ILE A 157 3.45 -12.08 -19.57
C ILE A 157 3.83 -13.52 -19.26
N GLU A 158 4.60 -14.13 -20.14
CA GLU A 158 5.26 -15.41 -19.92
C GLU A 158 6.72 -15.29 -20.34
N ASP A 159 7.59 -15.13 -19.35
CA ASP A 159 9.00 -14.79 -19.53
C ASP A 159 9.16 -13.57 -20.47
N THR A 160 9.72 -13.77 -21.66
CA THR A 160 9.97 -12.71 -22.65
C THR A 160 8.80 -12.46 -23.61
N HIS A 161 7.77 -13.32 -23.55
CA HIS A 161 6.58 -13.18 -24.36
C HIS A 161 5.57 -12.29 -23.62
N VAL A 162 5.23 -11.17 -24.24
CA VAL A 162 4.30 -10.19 -23.66
C VAL A 162 3.26 -9.83 -24.71
N GLU A 163 1.98 -9.86 -24.31
CA GLU A 163 0.85 -9.57 -25.18
C GLU A 163 -0.22 -8.74 -24.44
N ILE A 164 -0.86 -7.83 -25.17
CA ILE A 164 -2.02 -7.09 -24.68
C ILE A 164 -3.27 -7.82 -25.17
N MET A 165 -4.03 -8.39 -24.25
CA MET A 165 -5.15 -9.27 -24.51
C MET A 165 -6.49 -8.57 -24.24
N ASP A 166 -7.56 -8.98 -24.91
CA ASP A 166 -8.90 -8.45 -24.67
C ASP A 166 -9.43 -8.85 -23.27
N ALA A 167 -9.96 -7.89 -22.52
CA ALA A 167 -10.55 -8.14 -21.19
C ALA A 167 -12.05 -7.80 -21.10
N GLY A 168 -12.75 -7.68 -22.23
CA GLY A 168 -14.15 -7.23 -22.24
C GLY A 168 -15.07 -8.11 -21.39
N GLN A 169 -14.82 -9.42 -21.36
CA GLN A 169 -15.59 -10.39 -20.55
C GLN A 169 -15.33 -10.29 -19.04
N TYR A 170 -14.24 -9.65 -18.61
CA TYR A 170 -13.89 -9.48 -17.21
C TYR A 170 -14.28 -8.09 -16.66
N TRP A 171 -14.50 -7.12 -17.55
CA TRP A 171 -14.86 -5.76 -17.17
C TRP A 171 -16.23 -5.73 -16.48
N GLY A 172 -16.32 -5.09 -15.32
CA GLY A 172 -17.50 -5.04 -14.46
C GLY A 172 -17.56 -6.14 -13.39
N LEU A 173 -16.72 -7.18 -13.51
CA LEU A 173 -16.62 -8.25 -12.52
C LEU A 173 -15.74 -7.84 -11.33
N GLY A 174 -15.99 -8.46 -10.17
CA GLY A 174 -15.11 -8.36 -9.00
C GLY A 174 -13.69 -8.84 -9.29
N ALA A 175 -12.72 -8.34 -8.52
CA ALA A 175 -11.32 -8.70 -8.60
C ALA A 175 -11.10 -10.20 -8.34
N HIS A 176 -11.77 -10.76 -7.33
CA HIS A 176 -11.67 -12.19 -7.01
C HIS A 176 -12.30 -13.06 -8.09
N VAL A 177 -13.45 -12.63 -8.63
CA VAL A 177 -14.11 -13.34 -9.74
C VAL A 177 -13.21 -13.34 -10.98
N THR A 178 -12.60 -12.18 -11.29
CA THR A 178 -11.67 -12.05 -12.41
C THR A 178 -10.45 -12.94 -12.23
N GLU A 179 -9.82 -12.91 -11.05
CA GLU A 179 -8.68 -13.74 -10.73
C GLU A 179 -9.01 -15.24 -10.80
N ALA A 180 -10.17 -15.67 -10.29
CA ALA A 180 -10.62 -17.06 -10.37
C ALA A 180 -10.76 -17.51 -11.84
N MET A 181 -11.43 -16.73 -12.68
CA MET A 181 -11.61 -17.06 -14.11
C MET A 181 -10.28 -17.11 -14.86
N LEU A 182 -9.36 -16.18 -14.58
CA LEU A 182 -8.02 -16.19 -15.17
C LEU A 182 -7.19 -17.39 -14.66
N SER A 183 -7.33 -17.74 -13.37
CA SER A 183 -6.69 -18.91 -12.78
C SER A 183 -7.21 -20.23 -13.33
N GLU A 184 -8.49 -20.34 -13.68
CA GLU A 184 -9.04 -21.50 -14.38
C GLU A 184 -8.50 -21.62 -15.81
N LEU A 185 -8.27 -20.48 -16.47
CA LEU A 185 -7.76 -20.45 -17.85
C LEU A 185 -6.26 -20.77 -17.95
N TYR A 186 -5.44 -20.20 -17.06
CA TYR A 186 -3.97 -20.26 -17.15
C TYR A 186 -3.32 -21.16 -16.10
N GLY A 187 -3.99 -21.40 -14.97
CA GLY A 187 -3.50 -22.26 -13.88
C GLY A 187 -2.72 -21.52 -12.80
N HIS A 188 -2.41 -22.24 -11.72
CA HIS A 188 -1.82 -21.67 -10.50
C HIS A 188 -0.32 -21.34 -10.60
N GLU A 189 0.32 -21.62 -11.73
CA GLU A 189 1.73 -21.24 -11.96
C GLU A 189 1.91 -19.75 -12.28
N TYR A 190 0.83 -19.08 -12.70
CA TYR A 190 0.80 -17.63 -12.93
C TYR A 190 0.38 -16.90 -11.66
N SER A 191 0.79 -15.64 -11.54
CA SER A 191 0.21 -14.68 -10.61
C SER A 191 -0.68 -13.71 -11.35
N TYR A 192 -1.71 -13.23 -10.65
CA TYR A 192 -2.74 -12.36 -11.18
C TYR A 192 -2.76 -11.08 -10.36
N LEU A 193 -2.56 -9.95 -11.01
CA LEU A 193 -2.81 -8.64 -10.43
C LEU A 193 -4.08 -8.11 -11.07
N THR A 194 -5.14 -7.89 -10.30
CA THR A 194 -6.47 -7.55 -10.84
C THR A 194 -7.03 -6.29 -10.20
N ILE A 195 -7.87 -5.56 -10.92
CA ILE A 195 -8.70 -4.49 -10.34
C ILE A 195 -10.16 -4.93 -10.29
N GLY A 196 -10.88 -4.49 -9.26
CA GLY A 196 -12.34 -4.59 -9.19
C GLY A 196 -13.03 -3.39 -9.86
N PRO A 197 -14.38 -3.29 -9.75
CA PRO A 197 -15.17 -2.18 -10.28
C PRO A 197 -14.66 -0.80 -9.84
N ALA A 198 -14.13 -0.66 -8.62
CA ALA A 198 -13.58 0.62 -8.15
C ALA A 198 -12.42 1.14 -9.02
N GLY A 199 -11.57 0.24 -9.51
CA GLY A 199 -10.50 0.61 -10.44
C GLY A 199 -11.05 1.03 -11.80
N GLU A 200 -12.06 0.30 -12.30
CA GLU A 200 -12.70 0.56 -13.60
C GLU A 200 -13.43 1.92 -13.63
N THR A 201 -14.06 2.29 -12.51
CA THR A 201 -14.71 3.60 -12.32
C THR A 201 -13.74 4.70 -11.92
N LYS A 202 -12.45 4.36 -11.76
CA LYS A 202 -11.36 5.28 -11.43
C LYS A 202 -11.56 5.97 -10.07
N CYS A 203 -12.15 5.25 -9.12
CA CYS A 203 -12.29 5.70 -7.74
C CYS A 203 -10.90 5.99 -7.13
N GLY A 204 -10.71 7.16 -6.50
CA GLY A 204 -9.43 7.53 -5.88
C GLY A 204 -8.96 6.56 -4.79
N MET A 205 -9.86 5.71 -4.29
CA MET A 205 -9.62 4.72 -3.25
C MET A 205 -9.45 3.30 -3.81
N ALA A 206 -9.25 3.16 -5.13
CA ALA A 206 -9.19 1.85 -5.77
C ALA A 206 -7.84 1.13 -5.57
N CYS A 207 -7.93 -0.16 -5.28
CA CYS A 207 -6.83 -1.09 -5.06
C CYS A 207 -6.44 -1.87 -6.32
N ILE A 208 -5.25 -2.46 -6.28
CA ILE A 208 -4.88 -3.60 -7.13
C ILE A 208 -4.73 -4.82 -6.24
N ASN A 209 -5.46 -5.89 -6.54
CA ASN A 209 -5.46 -7.16 -5.83
C ASN A 209 -4.36 -8.09 -6.36
N SER A 210 -3.87 -8.99 -5.52
CA SER A 210 -3.08 -10.17 -5.88
C SER A 210 -3.40 -11.32 -4.94
N ASP A 211 -3.34 -12.55 -5.44
CA ASP A 211 -3.59 -13.76 -4.66
C ASP A 211 -4.95 -13.67 -3.93
N TYR A 212 -5.94 -13.11 -4.62
CA TYR A 212 -7.25 -12.67 -4.13
C TYR A 212 -7.18 -11.48 -3.16
N TYR A 213 -6.50 -11.62 -2.01
CA TYR A 213 -6.68 -10.74 -0.85
C TYR A 213 -5.52 -9.77 -0.56
N ARG A 214 -4.39 -9.87 -1.27
CA ARG A 214 -3.27 -8.93 -1.07
C ARG A 214 -3.56 -7.65 -1.84
N GLN A 215 -3.46 -6.51 -1.18
CA GLN A 215 -3.84 -5.22 -1.76
C GLN A 215 -2.66 -4.26 -1.89
N ALA A 216 -2.53 -3.65 -3.07
CA ALA A 216 -1.91 -2.34 -3.21
C ALA A 216 -2.97 -1.29 -2.89
N GLY A 217 -3.18 -1.08 -1.59
CA GLY A 217 -4.46 -0.56 -1.08
C GLY A 217 -4.68 0.94 -1.25
N ARG A 218 -3.70 1.78 -0.95
CA ARG A 218 -3.95 3.19 -0.65
C ARG A 218 -3.51 4.14 -1.76
N GLY A 219 -4.24 5.23 -1.93
CA GLY A 219 -3.88 6.30 -2.87
C GLY A 219 -4.22 6.02 -4.33
N GLY A 220 -5.03 4.99 -4.63
CA GLY A 220 -5.72 4.85 -5.91
C GLY A 220 -4.91 4.24 -7.05
N MET A 221 -3.99 3.33 -6.77
CA MET A 221 -3.22 2.64 -7.82
C MET A 221 -4.13 1.83 -8.76
N GLY A 222 -5.23 1.27 -8.24
CA GLY A 222 -6.25 0.59 -9.04
C GLY A 222 -6.95 1.51 -10.04
N ALA A 223 -7.16 2.78 -9.67
CA ALA A 223 -7.74 3.77 -10.56
C ALA A 223 -6.75 4.21 -11.65
N VAL A 224 -5.46 4.29 -11.33
CA VAL A 224 -4.43 4.50 -12.36
C VAL A 224 -4.44 3.34 -13.35
N MET A 225 -4.47 2.09 -12.89
CA MET A 225 -4.55 0.90 -13.75
C MET A 225 -5.82 0.88 -14.61
N GLY A 226 -6.98 1.18 -14.02
CA GLY A 226 -8.26 1.26 -14.74
C GLY A 226 -8.36 2.45 -15.70
N SER A 227 -7.71 3.59 -15.40
CA SER A 227 -7.64 4.74 -16.31
C SER A 227 -6.97 4.40 -17.65
N LYS A 228 -6.07 3.42 -17.61
CA LYS A 228 -5.36 2.85 -18.77
C LYS A 228 -6.13 1.73 -19.48
N ASN A 229 -7.35 1.43 -19.01
CA ASN A 229 -8.20 0.31 -19.42
C ASN A 229 -7.59 -1.08 -19.14
N VAL A 230 -6.66 -1.20 -18.19
CA VAL A 230 -6.05 -2.49 -17.85
C VAL A 230 -6.84 -3.12 -16.70
N LYS A 231 -7.48 -4.27 -16.95
CA LYS A 231 -8.23 -5.06 -15.97
C LYS A 231 -7.32 -5.95 -15.11
N ALA A 232 -6.28 -6.50 -15.72
CA ALA A 232 -5.37 -7.41 -15.04
C ALA A 232 -3.96 -7.42 -15.64
N VAL A 233 -3.00 -7.88 -14.85
CA VAL A 233 -1.71 -8.40 -15.32
C VAL A 233 -1.63 -9.88 -14.92
N VAL A 234 -1.41 -10.74 -15.91
CA VAL A 234 -1.25 -12.18 -15.76
C VAL A 234 0.21 -12.49 -16.05
N ILE A 235 0.94 -13.01 -15.07
CA ILE A 235 2.38 -13.17 -15.20
C ILE A 235 2.89 -14.53 -14.72
N LYS A 236 3.71 -15.16 -15.56
CA LYS A 236 4.55 -16.31 -15.22
C LYS A 236 5.99 -16.02 -15.60
N GLY A 237 6.88 -16.30 -14.65
CA GLY A 237 8.31 -16.32 -14.88
C GLY A 237 8.86 -17.69 -14.50
N THR A 238 9.75 -18.23 -15.33
CA THR A 238 10.33 -19.57 -15.16
C THR A 238 11.84 -19.54 -14.92
N GLY A 239 12.45 -18.37 -15.03
CA GLY A 239 13.87 -18.16 -14.76
C GLY A 239 14.22 -18.16 -13.27
N SER A 240 15.45 -17.72 -12.99
CA SER A 240 16.02 -17.68 -11.65
C SER A 240 16.75 -16.36 -11.41
N VAL A 241 16.88 -15.96 -10.15
CA VAL A 241 17.76 -14.84 -9.75
C VAL A 241 19.15 -15.38 -9.47
N LYS A 242 20.17 -14.79 -10.10
CA LYS A 242 21.58 -15.17 -9.90
C LYS A 242 22.16 -14.40 -8.72
N ILE A 243 22.85 -15.10 -7.83
CA ILE A 243 23.60 -14.51 -6.71
C ILE A 243 25.04 -15.04 -6.71
N PRO A 244 26.02 -14.34 -6.09
CA PRO A 244 27.44 -14.68 -6.19
C PRO A 244 27.79 -16.12 -5.78
N ASN A 245 27.27 -16.58 -4.64
CA ASN A 245 27.53 -17.92 -4.13
C ASN A 245 26.26 -18.50 -3.48
N ILE A 246 25.48 -19.26 -4.26
CA ILE A 246 24.20 -19.82 -3.81
C ILE A 246 24.32 -20.75 -2.60
N ARG A 247 25.41 -21.53 -2.50
CA ARG A 247 25.58 -22.48 -1.38
C ARG A 247 25.80 -21.76 -0.07
N GLU A 248 26.70 -20.78 -0.09
CA GLU A 248 26.98 -19.97 1.10
C GLU A 248 25.79 -19.09 1.47
N ALA A 249 25.14 -18.49 0.47
CA ALA A 249 23.94 -17.71 0.70
C ALA A 249 22.82 -18.55 1.34
N CYS A 250 22.53 -19.75 0.83
CA CYS A 250 21.53 -20.62 1.44
C CYS A 250 21.91 -21.02 2.88
N ARG A 251 23.18 -21.33 3.14
CA ARG A 251 23.65 -21.66 4.50
C ARG A 251 23.39 -20.50 5.45
N ARG A 252 23.81 -19.29 5.07
CA ARG A 252 23.63 -18.10 5.90
C ARG A 252 22.17 -17.70 6.04
N ILE A 253 21.35 -17.86 4.99
CA ILE A 253 19.91 -17.59 5.04
C ILE A 253 19.20 -18.49 6.06
N ILE A 254 19.56 -19.77 6.15
CA ILE A 254 19.00 -20.68 7.16
C ILE A 254 19.36 -20.22 8.58
N GLU A 255 20.57 -19.69 8.77
CA GLU A 255 21.00 -19.11 10.05
C GLU A 255 20.20 -17.83 10.35
N ILE A 256 20.09 -16.92 9.38
CA ILE A 256 19.30 -15.69 9.48
C ILE A 256 17.84 -16.00 9.84
N GLU A 257 17.24 -16.99 9.18
CA GLU A 257 15.86 -17.40 9.43
C GLU A 257 15.69 -17.84 10.88
N LYS A 258 16.62 -18.65 11.41
CA LYS A 258 16.56 -19.14 12.80
C LYS A 258 16.91 -18.07 13.82
N GLU A 259 17.92 -17.25 13.57
CA GLU A 259 18.51 -16.33 14.54
C GLU A 259 17.81 -14.97 14.57
N ASN A 260 17.18 -14.56 13.46
CA ASN A 260 16.67 -13.19 13.30
C ASN A 260 15.19 -13.13 12.88
N VAL A 261 14.72 -14.06 12.04
CA VAL A 261 13.35 -14.00 11.51
C VAL A 261 12.38 -14.70 12.45
N LEU A 262 12.63 -15.96 12.77
CA LEU A 262 11.75 -16.81 13.60
C LEU A 262 11.99 -16.58 15.10
N GLN A 263 12.02 -15.31 15.49
CA GLN A 263 12.09 -14.85 16.88
C GLN A 263 10.70 -14.53 17.40
N GLU A 264 10.50 -14.57 18.72
CA GLU A 264 9.20 -14.32 19.37
C GLU A 264 8.60 -12.96 18.95
N ASP A 265 9.44 -11.92 18.93
CA ASP A 265 9.09 -10.56 18.51
C ASP A 265 8.55 -10.44 17.06
N ASN A 266 8.77 -11.44 16.21
CA ASN A 266 8.22 -11.50 14.86
C ASN A 266 7.15 -12.57 14.71
N THR A 267 7.30 -13.71 15.39
CA THR A 267 6.46 -14.91 15.17
C THR A 267 5.06 -14.80 15.73
N TYR A 268 4.78 -13.83 16.62
CA TYR A 268 3.41 -13.55 17.08
C TYR A 268 2.43 -13.29 15.92
N VAL A 269 2.92 -12.76 14.78
CA VAL A 269 2.08 -12.52 13.59
C VAL A 269 1.63 -13.83 12.94
N PHE A 270 2.34 -14.93 13.15
CA PHE A 270 1.88 -16.24 12.71
C PHE A 270 0.64 -16.66 13.48
N ASP A 271 0.55 -16.37 14.78
CA ASP A 271 -0.57 -16.81 15.61
C ASP A 271 -1.80 -15.95 15.36
N THR A 272 -1.65 -14.63 15.44
CA THR A 272 -2.78 -13.70 15.46
C THR A 272 -2.89 -12.82 14.21
N GLY A 273 -1.83 -12.71 13.40
CA GLY A 273 -1.73 -11.70 12.36
C GLY A 273 -1.78 -10.29 12.97
N THR A 274 -2.35 -9.33 12.25
CA THR A 274 -2.50 -7.97 12.79
C THR A 274 -3.68 -7.82 13.74
N THR A 275 -4.53 -8.84 13.93
CA THR A 275 -5.69 -8.75 14.83
C THR A 275 -5.29 -8.43 16.28
N ALA A 276 -4.06 -8.78 16.69
CA ALA A 276 -3.47 -8.41 17.98
C ALA A 276 -3.39 -6.90 18.21
N PHE A 277 -3.26 -6.09 17.14
CA PHE A 277 -3.21 -4.63 17.28
C PHE A 277 -4.55 -4.04 17.73
N LEU A 278 -5.68 -4.75 17.61
CA LEU A 278 -6.95 -4.24 18.10
C LEU A 278 -6.92 -4.04 19.62
N GLU A 279 -6.49 -5.06 20.36
CA GLU A 279 -6.36 -5.01 21.81
C GLU A 279 -5.27 -4.01 22.21
N ALA A 280 -4.09 -4.07 21.56
CA ALA A 280 -3.01 -3.13 21.84
C ALA A 280 -3.44 -1.66 21.66
N CYS A 281 -4.24 -1.35 20.64
CA CYS A 281 -4.75 0.00 20.41
C CYS A 281 -5.89 0.37 21.37
N GLN A 282 -6.74 -0.60 21.73
CA GLN A 282 -7.77 -0.42 22.76
C GLN A 282 -7.13 -0.04 24.10
N ASP A 283 -6.15 -0.82 24.56
CA ASP A 283 -5.46 -0.60 25.84
C ASP A 283 -4.61 0.67 25.82
N GLY A 284 -3.95 0.92 24.69
CA GLY A 284 -3.18 2.13 24.44
C GLY A 284 -4.02 3.41 24.32
N GLY A 285 -5.35 3.30 24.29
CA GLY A 285 -6.23 4.46 24.12
C GLY A 285 -6.11 5.10 22.74
N ILE A 286 -5.70 4.35 21.72
CA ILE A 286 -5.52 4.82 20.34
C ILE A 286 -6.42 4.11 19.32
N LEU A 287 -7.44 3.36 19.74
CA LEU A 287 -8.43 2.74 18.85
C LEU A 287 -9.53 3.76 18.47
N PRO A 288 -9.62 4.23 17.21
CA PRO A 288 -10.61 5.24 16.84
C PRO A 288 -12.05 4.75 16.98
N LYS A 289 -12.92 5.64 17.47
CA LYS A 289 -14.35 5.38 17.60
C LYS A 289 -15.17 6.51 17.00
N LYS A 290 -16.23 6.12 16.29
CA LYS A 290 -17.25 7.02 15.74
C LYS A 290 -16.63 8.20 14.96
N ASN A 291 -16.02 7.90 13.81
CA ASN A 291 -15.26 8.83 12.97
C ASN A 291 -14.18 9.61 13.74
N PHE A 292 -13.37 8.91 14.54
CA PHE A 292 -12.37 9.52 15.42
C PHE A 292 -12.97 10.58 16.36
N SER A 293 -14.27 10.62 16.65
CA SER A 293 -14.80 11.60 17.62
C SER A 293 -14.33 11.28 19.05
N ASP A 294 -14.00 10.02 19.31
CA ASP A 294 -13.39 9.54 20.55
C ASP A 294 -12.48 8.33 20.27
N THR A 295 -11.98 7.72 21.35
CA THR A 295 -11.17 6.50 21.31
C THR A 295 -11.77 5.39 22.16
N THR A 296 -11.33 4.15 21.96
CA THR A 296 -11.72 2.91 22.66
C THR A 296 -13.19 2.52 22.49
N ASP A 297 -13.49 1.22 22.53
CA ASP A 297 -14.87 0.73 22.49
C ASP A 297 -15.14 -0.30 23.59
N ASP A 298 -16.22 -0.12 24.35
CA ASP A 298 -16.56 -1.04 25.46
C ASP A 298 -16.96 -2.43 24.98
N ARG A 299 -17.30 -2.56 23.68
CA ARG A 299 -17.70 -3.82 23.05
C ARG A 299 -16.57 -4.48 22.25
N TRP A 300 -15.33 -4.00 22.38
CA TRP A 300 -14.21 -4.49 21.57
C TRP A 300 -14.01 -6.01 21.65
N THR A 301 -14.33 -6.64 22.78
CA THR A 301 -14.25 -8.09 23.01
C THR A 301 -15.30 -8.90 22.24
N GLU A 302 -16.31 -8.26 21.65
CA GLU A 302 -17.31 -8.91 20.78
C GLU A 302 -16.76 -9.18 19.37
N TYR A 303 -15.66 -8.54 18.98
CA TYR A 303 -15.09 -8.63 17.62
C TYR A 303 -13.55 -8.67 17.57
N ASN A 304 -12.88 -8.88 18.70
CA ASN A 304 -11.43 -8.93 18.77
C ASN A 304 -10.80 -10.15 18.07
N GLY A 305 -9.48 -10.24 18.13
CA GLY A 305 -8.72 -11.37 17.58
C GLY A 305 -9.24 -12.73 18.07
N ASP A 306 -9.52 -12.88 19.36
CA ASP A 306 -10.07 -14.12 19.93
C ASP A 306 -11.42 -14.52 19.34
N VAL A 307 -12.26 -13.55 18.97
CA VAL A 307 -13.53 -13.83 18.31
C VAL A 307 -13.31 -14.20 16.84
N LEU A 308 -12.53 -13.42 16.11
CA LEU A 308 -12.30 -13.61 14.67
C LEU A 308 -11.57 -14.94 14.39
N LEU A 309 -10.53 -15.24 15.18
CA LEU A 309 -9.68 -16.41 14.99
C LEU A 309 -10.36 -17.74 15.35
N LYS A 310 -11.54 -17.73 15.96
CA LYS A 310 -12.38 -18.95 16.09
C LYS A 310 -12.77 -19.54 14.73
N GLY A 311 -12.82 -18.70 13.70
CA GLY A 311 -13.09 -19.11 12.32
C GLY A 311 -11.84 -19.45 11.51
N LEU A 312 -10.65 -19.57 12.11
CA LEU A 312 -9.41 -19.81 11.38
C LEU A 312 -9.39 -21.20 10.72
N GLU A 313 -9.36 -21.23 9.40
CA GLU A 313 -9.32 -22.45 8.58
C GLU A 313 -7.94 -22.67 7.93
N GLY A 314 -7.07 -21.65 7.90
CA GLY A 314 -5.74 -21.78 7.33
C GLY A 314 -4.86 -20.55 7.47
N LYS A 315 -3.58 -20.72 7.17
CA LYS A 315 -2.57 -19.66 7.15
C LYS A 315 -1.94 -19.54 5.77
N ARG A 316 -1.52 -18.34 5.40
CA ARG A 316 -0.81 -18.08 4.14
C ARG A 316 0.35 -17.10 4.33
N GLY A 317 1.51 -17.48 3.79
CA GLY A 317 2.67 -16.62 3.63
C GLY A 317 2.71 -15.96 2.24
N CYS A 318 3.35 -14.79 2.17
CA CYS A 318 3.80 -14.23 0.91
C CYS A 318 5.04 -14.99 0.40
N GLY A 319 5.52 -14.68 -0.81
CA GLY A 319 6.73 -15.28 -1.36
C GLY A 319 7.93 -15.18 -0.41
N SER A 320 8.61 -16.31 -0.21
CA SER A 320 9.77 -16.48 0.68
C SER A 320 9.52 -16.06 2.15
N CYS A 321 8.29 -16.06 2.65
CA CYS A 321 7.97 -15.62 4.02
C CYS A 321 7.72 -16.81 4.97
N GLY A 322 8.58 -16.96 5.99
CA GLY A 322 8.39 -17.94 7.07
C GLY A 322 7.41 -17.51 8.17
N LEU A 323 6.98 -16.23 8.19
CA LEU A 323 6.11 -15.68 9.25
C LEU A 323 4.60 -15.95 9.03
N GLY A 324 4.15 -16.13 7.79
CA GLY A 324 2.80 -16.66 7.52
C GLY A 324 1.59 -15.87 8.09
N CYS A 325 1.64 -14.53 8.16
CA CYS A 325 0.60 -13.72 8.83
C CYS A 325 -0.83 -13.79 8.28
N GLY A 326 -1.05 -14.29 7.06
CA GLY A 326 -2.37 -14.28 6.42
C GLY A 326 -3.35 -15.24 7.08
N ASN A 327 -4.45 -14.73 7.62
CA ASN A 327 -5.49 -15.51 8.29
C ASN A 327 -6.63 -15.85 7.33
N PHE A 328 -6.80 -17.12 6.95
CA PHE A 328 -8.01 -17.55 6.24
C PHE A 328 -9.12 -17.84 7.24
N LEU A 329 -10.14 -16.98 7.26
CA LEU A 329 -11.26 -17.08 8.18
C LEU A 329 -12.54 -17.55 7.48
N LYS A 330 -13.29 -18.37 8.19
CA LYS A 330 -14.68 -18.74 7.89
C LYS A 330 -15.53 -18.53 9.13
N LEU A 331 -16.39 -17.52 9.09
CA LEU A 331 -17.39 -17.25 10.13
C LEU A 331 -18.78 -17.21 9.51
N GLY A 332 -19.65 -18.12 9.97
CA GLY A 332 -20.92 -18.38 9.28
C GLY A 332 -20.68 -18.79 7.82
N ASP A 333 -21.33 -18.08 6.90
CA ASP A 333 -21.19 -18.29 5.44
C ASP A 333 -20.13 -17.38 4.79
N VAL A 334 -19.42 -16.55 5.58
CA VAL A 334 -18.43 -15.60 5.08
C VAL A 334 -17.05 -16.23 5.12
N ILE A 335 -16.35 -16.21 3.97
CA ILE A 335 -14.97 -16.69 3.80
C ILE A 335 -14.12 -15.54 3.26
N CYS A 336 -13.01 -15.23 3.94
CA CYS A 336 -12.07 -14.17 3.56
C CYS A 336 -10.67 -14.46 4.14
N GLU A 337 -9.60 -14.04 3.47
CA GLU A 337 -8.31 -13.83 4.13
C GLU A 337 -8.34 -12.45 4.82
N GLY A 338 -7.78 -12.33 6.02
CA GLY A 338 -7.96 -11.15 6.88
C GLY A 338 -9.26 -11.25 7.71
N PRO A 339 -9.81 -10.13 8.19
CA PRO A 339 -9.36 -8.75 7.99
C PRO A 339 -8.05 -8.45 8.74
N GLU A 340 -7.32 -7.45 8.24
CA GLU A 340 -6.22 -6.83 8.98
C GLU A 340 -6.77 -5.83 10.02
N TYR A 341 -5.95 -5.42 11.00
CA TYR A 341 -6.31 -4.45 12.06
C TYR A 341 -7.08 -3.24 11.54
N GLU A 342 -6.54 -2.60 10.51
CA GLU A 342 -7.11 -1.40 9.90
C GLU A 342 -8.55 -1.62 9.43
N SER A 343 -8.81 -2.74 8.75
CA SER A 343 -10.14 -3.12 8.28
C SER A 343 -11.09 -3.44 9.44
N ILE A 344 -10.59 -4.02 10.54
CA ILE A 344 -11.38 -4.29 11.74
C ILE A 344 -11.79 -2.98 12.41
N ALA A 345 -10.84 -2.09 12.64
CA ALA A 345 -11.07 -0.85 13.37
C ALA A 345 -12.00 0.11 12.59
N VAL A 346 -11.83 0.21 11.27
CA VAL A 346 -12.67 1.11 10.45
C VAL A 346 -14.11 0.61 10.31
N ALA A 347 -14.33 -0.70 10.13
CA ALA A 347 -15.66 -1.30 9.96
C ALA A 347 -16.32 -1.74 11.29
N GLY A 348 -15.59 -1.62 12.40
CA GLY A 348 -16.06 -1.90 13.75
C GLY A 348 -16.29 -0.60 14.54
N PRO A 349 -15.40 -0.25 15.48
CA PRO A 349 -15.59 0.86 16.42
C PRO A 349 -15.72 2.21 15.72
N ASN A 350 -15.01 2.45 14.61
CA ASN A 350 -15.06 3.75 13.94
C ASN A 350 -16.43 4.03 13.30
N VAL A 351 -17.21 3.00 12.99
CA VAL A 351 -18.60 3.09 12.50
C VAL A 351 -19.63 2.58 13.53
N CYS A 352 -19.23 2.39 14.79
CA CYS A 352 -20.06 1.90 15.92
C CYS A 352 -20.66 0.49 15.74
N ASN A 353 -19.99 -0.39 15.00
CA ASN A 353 -20.36 -1.78 14.80
C ASN A 353 -19.53 -2.72 15.71
N ALA A 354 -20.17 -3.78 16.22
CA ALA A 354 -19.52 -4.82 17.02
C ALA A 354 -19.74 -6.25 16.47
N ASP A 355 -20.39 -6.39 15.30
CA ASP A 355 -20.64 -7.68 14.67
C ASP A 355 -19.42 -8.15 13.88
N ALA A 356 -18.69 -9.13 14.44
CA ALA A 356 -17.49 -9.72 13.85
C ALA A 356 -17.72 -10.36 12.46
N ILE A 357 -18.89 -10.97 12.23
CA ILE A 357 -19.22 -11.60 10.93
C ILE A 357 -19.40 -10.51 9.88
N LYS A 358 -20.03 -9.39 10.24
CA LYS A 358 -20.22 -8.27 9.33
C LYS A 358 -18.94 -7.47 9.08
N ILE A 359 -18.03 -7.39 10.06
CA ILE A 359 -16.67 -6.87 9.84
C ILE A 359 -15.96 -7.74 8.78
N LEU A 360 -15.95 -9.07 8.95
CA LEU A 360 -15.37 -9.99 7.96
C LEU A 360 -16.03 -9.85 6.58
N LYS A 361 -17.36 -9.72 6.53
CA LYS A 361 -18.13 -9.53 5.29
C LYS A 361 -17.75 -8.23 4.60
N SER A 362 -17.59 -7.14 5.34
CA SER A 362 -17.21 -5.84 4.78
C SER A 362 -15.83 -5.88 4.13
N ASN A 363 -14.86 -6.55 4.76
CA ASN A 363 -13.53 -6.75 4.18
C ASN A 363 -13.60 -7.56 2.88
N LYS A 364 -14.35 -8.68 2.88
CA LYS A 364 -14.56 -9.51 1.69
C LYS A 364 -15.13 -8.70 0.52
N VAL A 365 -16.10 -7.84 0.78
CA VAL A 365 -16.73 -6.98 -0.23
C VAL A 365 -15.76 -5.93 -0.73
N ALA A 366 -15.05 -5.23 0.16
CA ALA A 366 -14.04 -4.24 -0.24
C ALA A 366 -12.94 -4.87 -1.10
N ASP A 367 -12.43 -6.05 -0.71
CA ASP A 367 -11.42 -6.77 -1.46
C ASP A 367 -11.89 -7.12 -2.88
N ASP A 368 -13.06 -7.75 -3.02
CA ASP A 368 -13.57 -8.12 -4.36
C ASP A 368 -13.93 -6.89 -5.19
N MET A 369 -14.40 -5.81 -4.57
CA MET A 369 -14.71 -4.56 -5.26
C MET A 369 -13.45 -3.75 -5.61
N GLY A 370 -12.30 -4.09 -5.01
CA GLY A 370 -11.03 -3.40 -5.18
C GLY A 370 -11.02 -2.02 -4.51
N LEU A 371 -11.53 -1.89 -3.29
CA LEU A 371 -11.57 -0.65 -2.51
C LEU A 371 -10.63 -0.69 -1.30
N ASP A 372 -9.98 0.44 -1.01
CA ASP A 372 -9.23 0.67 0.23
C ASP A 372 -10.20 0.66 1.40
N THR A 373 -10.10 -0.33 2.29
CA THR A 373 -10.98 -0.44 3.45
C THR A 373 -10.90 0.78 4.36
N ILE A 374 -9.70 1.36 4.50
CA ILE A 374 -9.47 2.56 5.33
C ILE A 374 -10.21 3.73 4.71
N SER A 375 -9.82 4.14 3.49
CA SER A 375 -10.36 5.35 2.87
C SER A 375 -11.86 5.26 2.57
N ALA A 376 -12.35 4.12 2.09
CA ALA A 376 -13.78 3.95 1.87
C ALA A 376 -14.55 3.95 3.20
N GLY A 377 -14.02 3.26 4.21
CA GLY A 377 -14.64 3.18 5.53
C GLY A 377 -14.71 4.51 6.26
N ASP A 378 -13.62 5.28 6.27
CA ASP A 378 -13.60 6.61 6.90
C ASP A 378 -14.46 7.62 6.15
N THR A 379 -14.55 7.51 4.82
CA THR A 379 -15.48 8.36 4.04
C THR A 379 -16.93 8.06 4.43
N ILE A 380 -17.29 6.80 4.63
CA ILE A 380 -18.62 6.41 5.11
C ILE A 380 -18.83 6.84 6.58
N ALA A 381 -17.82 6.70 7.45
CA ALA A 381 -17.90 7.16 8.85
C ALA A 381 -18.13 8.67 8.94
N TRP A 382 -17.46 9.45 8.09
CA TRP A 382 -17.71 10.89 7.95
C TRP A 382 -19.13 11.17 7.43
N ALA A 383 -19.63 10.41 6.45
CA ALA A 383 -20.99 10.55 5.95
C ALA A 383 -22.07 10.24 7.02
N MET A 384 -21.82 9.25 7.88
CA MET A 384 -22.65 8.96 9.06
C MET A 384 -22.70 10.16 10.01
N GLU A 385 -21.55 10.80 10.28
CA GLU A 385 -21.48 11.97 11.14
C GLU A 385 -22.13 13.22 10.52
N MET A 386 -21.97 13.43 9.21
CA MET A 386 -22.65 14.49 8.47
C MET A 386 -24.18 14.37 8.58
N THR A 387 -24.68 13.15 8.47
CA THR A 387 -26.11 12.82 8.59
C THR A 387 -26.61 13.05 10.01
N GLU A 388 -25.91 12.53 11.03
CA GLU A 388 -26.28 12.75 12.44
C GLU A 388 -26.28 14.22 12.85
N LYS A 389 -25.34 15.02 12.32
CA LYS A 389 -25.27 16.47 12.59
C LYS A 389 -26.29 17.28 11.77
N GLY A 390 -27.00 16.66 10.82
CA GLY A 390 -27.94 17.35 9.94
C GLY A 390 -27.28 18.35 8.98
N ILE A 391 -25.98 18.17 8.67
CA ILE A 391 -25.25 19.05 7.73
C ILE A 391 -25.57 18.65 6.29
N HIS A 392 -25.51 17.36 6.01
CA HIS A 392 -25.95 16.76 4.74
C HIS A 392 -26.39 15.33 5.01
N ASP A 393 -27.56 14.97 4.51
CA ASP A 393 -28.13 13.63 4.69
C ASP A 393 -27.61 12.68 3.60
N PHE A 394 -26.66 11.82 3.96
CA PHE A 394 -26.17 10.73 3.11
C PHE A 394 -27.00 9.45 3.28
N GLY A 395 -28.09 9.53 4.06
CA GLY A 395 -29.01 8.44 4.33
C GLY A 395 -28.43 7.35 5.21
N ILE A 396 -27.33 7.56 5.92
CA ILE A 396 -26.69 6.51 6.74
C ILE A 396 -26.35 7.03 8.13
N HIS A 397 -26.53 6.20 9.15
CA HIS A 397 -26.23 6.50 10.55
C HIS A 397 -25.20 5.52 11.12
N PHE A 398 -24.53 5.92 12.21
CA PHE A 398 -23.60 5.05 12.92
C PHE A 398 -24.30 3.78 13.42
N GLY A 399 -23.63 2.63 13.27
CA GLY A 399 -24.16 1.31 13.60
C GLY A 399 -24.91 0.61 12.46
N GLU A 400 -25.23 1.28 11.35
CA GLU A 400 -25.92 0.69 10.19
C GLU A 400 -24.99 -0.11 9.27
N ILE A 401 -24.38 -1.17 9.80
CA ILE A 401 -23.33 -1.95 9.12
C ILE A 401 -23.79 -2.64 7.83
N ASP A 402 -25.05 -3.07 7.72
CA ASP A 402 -25.54 -3.66 6.46
C ASP A 402 -25.55 -2.63 5.33
N LYS A 403 -25.91 -1.38 5.66
CA LYS A 403 -25.91 -0.26 4.72
C LYS A 403 -24.50 0.21 4.39
N TYR A 404 -23.58 0.17 5.36
CA TYR A 404 -22.15 0.38 5.11
C TYR A 404 -21.62 -0.59 4.04
N ILE A 405 -21.95 -1.88 4.14
CA ILE A 405 -21.53 -2.89 3.17
C ILE A 405 -22.14 -2.63 1.77
N GLU A 406 -23.43 -2.28 1.72
CA GLU A 406 -24.08 -1.86 0.47
C GLU A 406 -23.38 -0.63 -0.15
N TYR A 407 -23.01 0.35 0.68
CA TYR A 407 -22.34 1.57 0.22
C TYR A 407 -20.95 1.28 -0.35
N LEU A 408 -20.21 0.30 0.16
CA LEU A 408 -18.95 -0.14 -0.47
C LEU A 408 -19.18 -0.62 -1.92
N GLU A 409 -20.21 -1.42 -2.16
CA GLU A 409 -20.54 -1.89 -3.52
C GLU A 409 -20.94 -0.72 -4.44
N LEU A 410 -21.81 0.18 -3.96
CA LEU A 410 -22.25 1.36 -4.69
C LEU A 410 -21.08 2.32 -4.99
N MET A 411 -20.16 2.51 -4.04
CA MET A 411 -18.96 3.32 -4.21
C MET A 411 -18.07 2.76 -5.33
N ALA A 412 -17.82 1.45 -5.31
CA ALA A 412 -16.99 0.81 -6.32
C ALA A 412 -17.59 0.91 -7.73
N ARG A 413 -18.91 0.77 -7.84
CA ARG A 413 -19.63 0.87 -9.12
C ARG A 413 -19.95 2.31 -9.54
N ALA A 414 -19.68 3.28 -8.68
CA ALA A 414 -20.05 4.69 -8.85
C ALA A 414 -21.56 4.85 -9.16
N GLU A 415 -22.41 4.20 -8.35
CA GLU A 415 -23.87 4.20 -8.51
C GLU A 415 -24.55 5.02 -7.40
N GLY A 416 -25.49 5.88 -7.79
CA GLY A 416 -26.27 6.68 -6.84
C GLY A 416 -25.40 7.46 -5.86
N ILE A 417 -25.67 7.31 -4.56
CA ILE A 417 -24.88 7.94 -3.48
C ILE A 417 -23.41 7.49 -3.48
N GLY A 418 -23.14 6.27 -3.95
CA GLY A 418 -21.80 5.73 -4.07
C GLY A 418 -20.91 6.53 -5.04
N ALA A 419 -21.48 7.08 -6.12
CA ALA A 419 -20.74 7.95 -7.05
C ALA A 419 -20.20 9.22 -6.36
N GLU A 420 -20.92 9.72 -5.36
CA GLU A 420 -20.48 10.85 -4.56
C GLU A 420 -19.44 10.40 -3.53
N LEU A 421 -19.77 9.38 -2.73
CA LEU A 421 -18.88 8.86 -1.69
C LEU A 421 -17.52 8.41 -2.26
N ALA A 422 -17.48 7.88 -3.48
CA ALA A 422 -16.24 7.48 -4.16
C ALA A 422 -15.24 8.62 -4.41
N GLN A 423 -15.62 9.88 -4.19
CA GLN A 423 -14.71 11.04 -4.33
C GLN A 423 -13.78 11.26 -3.12
N GLY A 424 -14.02 10.56 -2.00
CA GLY A 424 -13.20 10.65 -0.79
C GLY A 424 -13.53 11.87 0.08
N VAL A 425 -13.08 11.83 1.34
CA VAL A 425 -13.57 12.74 2.39
C VAL A 425 -13.14 14.19 2.17
N LYS A 426 -11.96 14.42 1.58
CA LYS A 426 -11.47 15.78 1.29
C LYS A 426 -12.41 16.52 0.35
N ARG A 427 -12.72 15.92 -0.81
CA ARG A 427 -13.53 16.59 -1.85
C ARG A 427 -14.97 16.78 -1.37
N LEU A 428 -15.52 15.79 -0.66
CA LEU A 428 -16.88 15.85 -0.16
C LEU A 428 -17.04 16.89 0.96
N SER A 429 -16.06 16.99 1.86
CA SER A 429 -16.13 17.99 2.93
C SER A 429 -15.94 19.42 2.43
N GLU A 430 -15.17 19.63 1.36
CA GLU A 430 -15.09 20.91 0.65
C GLU A 430 -16.42 21.28 -0.02
N LYS A 431 -17.15 20.29 -0.54
CA LYS A 431 -18.45 20.49 -1.22
C LYS A 431 -19.60 20.74 -0.25
N TYR A 432 -19.69 19.94 0.82
CA TYR A 432 -20.86 19.88 1.71
C TYR A 432 -20.65 20.49 3.10
N GLY A 433 -19.41 20.87 3.45
CA GLY A 433 -19.04 21.26 4.81
C GLY A 433 -18.52 20.08 5.63
N GLY A 434 -18.38 20.21 6.95
CA GLY A 434 -17.86 19.12 7.79
C GLY A 434 -16.34 18.91 7.75
N GLN A 435 -15.58 19.87 7.20
CA GLN A 435 -14.11 19.84 7.14
C GLN A 435 -13.44 19.72 8.51
N ASP A 436 -14.11 20.16 9.58
CA ASP A 436 -13.56 20.12 10.94
C ASP A 436 -13.36 18.68 11.45
N PHE A 437 -14.13 17.72 10.92
CA PHE A 437 -14.09 16.29 11.28
C PHE A 437 -13.90 15.37 10.05
N ALA A 438 -13.41 15.92 8.94
CA ALA A 438 -12.97 15.16 7.78
C ALA A 438 -11.54 14.65 8.02
N MET A 439 -11.42 13.39 8.42
CA MET A 439 -10.16 12.83 8.91
C MET A 439 -9.20 12.47 7.77
N HIS A 440 -8.47 13.46 7.24
CA HIS A 440 -7.49 13.27 6.16
C HIS A 440 -6.26 14.19 6.26
N VAL A 441 -5.14 13.78 5.63
CA VAL A 441 -3.99 14.66 5.31
C VAL A 441 -3.67 14.54 3.82
N LYS A 442 -3.51 15.66 3.12
CA LYS A 442 -3.29 15.73 1.65
C LYS A 442 -4.35 15.00 0.82
N GLY A 443 -5.53 14.76 1.39
CA GLY A 443 -6.63 14.05 0.76
C GLY A 443 -6.68 12.55 1.02
N LEU A 444 -5.68 11.98 1.70
CA LEU A 444 -5.71 10.58 2.10
C LEU A 444 -6.26 10.46 3.52
N GLU A 445 -7.25 9.59 3.71
CA GLU A 445 -7.94 9.35 4.98
C GLU A 445 -6.99 8.78 6.05
N TYR A 446 -7.33 8.99 7.32
CA TYR A 446 -6.51 8.55 8.44
C TYR A 446 -6.55 7.03 8.60
N PRO A 447 -5.40 6.34 8.72
CA PRO A 447 -5.40 4.98 9.23
C PRO A 447 -5.85 4.96 10.69
N GLN A 448 -6.21 3.78 11.17
CA GLN A 448 -6.97 3.57 12.39
C GLN A 448 -6.11 3.63 13.65
N TYR A 449 -5.28 4.66 13.81
CA TYR A 449 -4.65 4.99 15.10
C TYR A 449 -5.02 6.41 15.48
N GLU A 450 -5.67 6.59 16.63
CA GLU A 450 -6.16 7.88 17.10
C GLU A 450 -4.97 8.79 17.46
N PRO A 451 -4.72 9.85 16.68
CA PRO A 451 -3.51 10.68 16.80
C PRO A 451 -3.44 11.50 18.10
N ARG A 452 -4.56 11.80 18.77
CA ARG A 452 -4.54 12.53 20.06
C ARG A 452 -3.93 11.69 21.18
N GLY A 453 -3.99 10.36 21.05
CA GLY A 453 -3.31 9.43 21.95
C GLY A 453 -1.81 9.28 21.66
N SER A 454 -1.32 9.70 20.49
CA SER A 454 0.07 9.54 20.06
C SER A 454 0.49 10.74 19.19
N TRP A 455 1.05 11.79 19.82
CA TRP A 455 1.32 13.06 19.11
C TRP A 455 2.37 12.92 18.00
N GLY A 456 3.35 12.04 18.15
CA GLY A 456 4.28 11.70 17.09
C GLY A 456 3.58 11.05 15.90
N MET A 457 2.51 10.28 16.13
CA MET A 457 1.71 9.69 15.06
C MET A 457 0.94 10.77 14.29
N ALA A 458 0.43 11.79 14.98
CA ALA A 458 -0.17 12.95 14.34
C ALA A 458 0.82 13.67 13.41
N LEU A 459 2.06 13.87 13.86
CA LEU A 459 3.12 14.41 13.02
C LEU A 459 3.46 13.48 11.84
N ALA A 460 3.56 12.17 12.08
CA ALA A 460 3.84 11.19 11.03
C ALA A 460 2.81 11.21 9.89
N TYR A 461 1.52 11.35 10.22
CA TYR A 461 0.47 11.55 9.22
C TYR A 461 0.64 12.86 8.46
N ALA A 462 0.97 13.95 9.17
CA ALA A 462 1.13 15.27 8.60
C ALA A 462 2.24 15.31 7.54
N VAL A 463 3.42 14.76 7.85
CA VAL A 463 4.61 14.85 6.97
C VAL A 463 4.74 13.70 5.98
N SER A 464 3.85 12.71 6.05
CA SER A 464 3.85 11.57 5.13
C SER A 464 3.79 12.03 3.67
N ASP A 465 4.60 11.37 2.83
CA ASP A 465 4.78 11.67 1.42
C ASP A 465 3.54 11.34 0.56
N ARG A 466 2.69 10.42 1.01
CA ARG A 466 1.48 10.02 0.27
C ARG A 466 0.17 10.50 0.92
N GLY A 467 0.24 11.35 1.94
CA GLY A 467 -0.90 11.67 2.82
C GLY A 467 -0.99 10.75 4.03
N ALA A 468 -2.01 10.92 4.88
CA ALA A 468 -2.07 10.28 6.20
C ALA A 468 -1.84 8.76 6.14
N CYS A 469 -0.70 8.28 6.64
CA CYS A 469 -0.31 6.88 6.53
C CYS A 469 0.61 6.45 7.67
N HIS A 470 0.27 5.34 8.34
CA HIS A 470 1.01 4.86 9.50
C HIS A 470 2.33 4.17 9.14
N MET A 471 2.39 3.57 7.94
CA MET A 471 3.59 2.88 7.45
C MET A 471 4.75 3.79 7.05
N ARG A 472 4.66 5.12 7.21
CA ARG A 472 5.81 6.01 6.90
C ARG A 472 6.67 6.29 8.10
N ALA A 473 6.06 6.40 9.26
CA ALA A 473 6.71 6.46 10.56
C ALA A 473 5.68 6.01 11.59
N TYR A 474 5.97 4.94 12.31
CA TYR A 474 5.01 4.33 13.23
C TYR A 474 5.31 4.75 14.68
N ALA A 475 5.15 6.05 14.94
CA ALA A 475 5.50 6.67 16.23
C ALA A 475 4.71 6.08 17.41
N ALA A 476 3.51 5.56 17.16
CA ALA A 476 2.72 4.83 18.15
C ALA A 476 3.49 3.65 18.78
N ASN A 477 4.44 3.04 18.05
CA ASN A 477 5.27 1.98 18.60
C ASN A 477 6.09 2.45 19.82
N GLU A 478 6.80 3.56 19.69
CA GLU A 478 7.62 4.09 20.80
C GLU A 478 6.79 4.83 21.85
N GLU A 479 5.69 5.45 21.45
CA GLU A 479 4.87 6.26 22.35
C GLU A 479 3.88 5.45 23.19
N ILE A 480 3.37 4.34 22.64
CA ILE A 480 2.25 3.59 23.23
C ILE A 480 2.61 2.14 23.49
N PHE A 481 3.12 1.40 22.50
CA PHE A 481 3.33 -0.04 22.68
C PHE A 481 4.56 -0.38 23.52
N THR A 482 5.72 0.22 23.21
CA THR A 482 6.93 0.06 24.02
C THR A 482 7.05 1.09 25.14
N ALA A 483 6.27 2.18 25.04
CA ALA A 483 6.24 3.31 25.98
C ALA A 483 7.64 3.89 26.30
N THR A 484 8.55 3.87 25.32
CA THR A 484 9.92 4.41 25.43
C THR A 484 9.97 5.92 25.23
N ALA A 485 8.88 6.55 24.80
CA ALA A 485 8.75 8.00 24.66
C ALA A 485 7.39 8.50 25.20
N PRO A 486 7.32 9.66 25.88
CA PRO A 486 6.07 10.18 26.43
C PRO A 486 5.11 10.65 25.32
N PRO A 487 3.83 10.24 25.28
CA PRO A 487 2.95 10.48 24.12
C PRO A 487 2.41 11.92 23.99
N TYR A 488 2.37 12.70 25.08
CA TYR A 488 1.67 14.00 25.16
C TYR A 488 2.61 15.20 25.33
N THR A 489 3.61 15.29 24.46
CA THR A 489 4.57 16.40 24.42
C THR A 489 5.05 16.63 23.00
N SER A 490 5.46 17.86 22.67
CA SER A 490 6.14 18.15 21.41
C SER A 490 7.64 17.82 21.45
N GLU A 491 8.22 17.65 22.63
CA GLU A 491 9.64 17.40 22.80
C GLU A 491 10.08 16.08 22.12
N GLY A 492 11.09 16.18 21.25
CA GLY A 492 11.71 15.03 20.58
C GLY A 492 10.87 14.38 19.47
N LYS A 493 9.63 14.82 19.23
CA LYS A 493 8.73 14.17 18.26
C LYS A 493 9.22 14.31 16.83
N GLY A 494 9.80 15.46 16.48
CA GLY A 494 10.38 15.67 15.17
C GLY A 494 11.52 14.68 14.88
N GLU A 495 12.35 14.38 15.88
CA GLU A 495 13.44 13.41 15.76
C GLU A 495 12.92 11.98 15.62
N ILE A 496 11.95 11.58 16.45
CA ILE A 496 11.34 10.24 16.39
C ILE A 496 10.79 9.98 14.99
N VAL A 497 9.98 10.92 14.46
CA VAL A 497 9.37 10.78 13.14
C VAL A 497 10.42 10.84 12.02
N TYR A 498 11.47 11.65 12.17
CA TYR A 498 12.61 11.66 11.24
C TYR A 498 13.29 10.28 11.18
N ARG A 499 13.68 9.74 12.35
CA ARG A 499 14.37 8.46 12.46
C ARG A 499 13.56 7.31 11.89
N MET A 500 12.29 7.21 12.31
CA MET A 500 11.38 6.19 11.81
C MET A 500 11.08 6.37 10.31
N GLY A 501 11.04 7.61 9.84
CA GLY A 501 10.81 7.97 8.44
C GLY A 501 11.87 7.39 7.52
N TRP A 502 13.14 7.69 7.77
CA TRP A 502 14.21 7.20 6.91
C TRP A 502 14.39 5.69 7.07
N TRP A 503 14.22 5.14 8.28
CA TRP A 503 14.24 3.70 8.53
C TRP A 503 13.20 2.96 7.67
N SER A 504 11.96 3.45 7.68
CA SER A 504 10.88 2.91 6.87
C SER A 504 11.21 3.03 5.37
N ALA A 505 11.73 4.18 4.94
CA ALA A 505 12.11 4.39 3.55
C ALA A 505 13.20 3.41 3.07
N VAL A 506 14.19 3.07 3.90
CA VAL A 506 15.15 2.00 3.62
C VAL A 506 14.44 0.67 3.48
N LYS A 507 13.67 0.25 4.49
CA LYS A 507 13.01 -1.05 4.52
C LYS A 507 12.06 -1.28 3.33
N PHE A 508 11.30 -0.25 2.96
CA PHE A 508 10.42 -0.31 1.78
C PHE A 508 11.18 -0.32 0.46
N SER A 509 12.35 0.31 0.37
CA SER A 509 13.22 0.23 -0.82
C SER A 509 13.94 -1.12 -0.90
N PHE A 510 14.23 -1.72 0.25
CA PHE A 510 14.80 -3.05 0.41
C PHE A 510 13.83 -4.18 0.02
N GLY A 511 12.52 -3.93 0.15
CA GLY A 511 11.46 -4.86 -0.25
C GLY A 511 11.20 -5.98 0.76
N ILE A 512 11.55 -5.75 2.04
CA ILE A 512 11.23 -6.66 3.14
C ILE A 512 9.94 -6.22 3.83
N CYS A 513 9.14 -7.19 4.28
CA CYS A 513 7.97 -6.96 5.11
C CYS A 513 8.35 -6.22 6.41
N ASP A 514 7.74 -5.07 6.72
CA ASP A 514 6.67 -5.07 7.72
C ASP A 514 7.02 -5.81 9.02
N PHE A 515 6.51 -7.03 9.06
CA PHE A 515 6.52 -7.91 10.23
C PHE A 515 7.84 -8.61 10.52
N TRP A 516 8.87 -8.45 9.68
CA TRP A 516 10.22 -8.67 10.18
C TRP A 516 10.65 -7.40 10.93
N GLY A 517 10.14 -7.25 12.15
CA GLY A 517 10.29 -6.05 12.97
C GLY A 517 11.70 -5.90 13.54
N THR A 518 12.37 -7.01 13.81
CA THR A 518 13.70 -7.04 14.46
C THR A 518 14.89 -6.92 13.53
N ILE A 519 14.67 -6.77 12.21
CA ILE A 519 15.77 -6.60 11.24
C ILE A 519 16.60 -5.35 11.57
N THR A 520 17.93 -5.40 11.40
CA THR A 520 18.85 -4.29 11.66
C THR A 520 19.52 -3.80 10.37
N LEU A 521 20.12 -2.59 10.38
CA LEU A 521 20.90 -2.10 9.22
C LEU A 521 22.10 -2.99 8.91
N ASP A 522 22.79 -3.51 9.93
CA ASP A 522 23.94 -4.41 9.73
C ASP A 522 23.52 -5.66 8.96
N LEU A 523 22.39 -6.25 9.36
CA LEU A 523 21.86 -7.44 8.69
C LEU A 523 21.36 -7.11 7.26
N MET A 524 20.75 -5.94 7.05
CA MET A 524 20.37 -5.49 5.70
C MET A 524 21.59 -5.33 4.80
N ALA A 525 22.69 -4.76 5.31
CA ALA A 525 23.93 -4.61 4.57
C ALA A 525 24.56 -5.98 4.23
N GLU A 526 24.60 -6.89 5.20
CA GLU A 526 25.06 -8.28 5.01
C GLU A 526 24.23 -8.99 3.92
N ILE A 527 22.90 -8.88 3.98
CA ILE A 527 21.99 -9.50 3.01
C ILE A 527 22.23 -8.95 1.59
N LEU A 528 22.43 -7.64 1.44
CA LEU A 528 22.73 -7.06 0.13
C LEU A 528 24.08 -7.55 -0.40
N GLU A 529 25.11 -7.64 0.43
CA GLU A 529 26.39 -8.18 0.01
C GLU A 529 26.26 -9.65 -0.41
N LEU A 530 25.51 -10.44 0.35
CA LEU A 530 25.24 -11.84 0.05
C LEU A 530 24.55 -12.05 -1.31
N VAL A 531 23.64 -11.14 -1.67
CA VAL A 531 22.82 -11.23 -2.88
C VAL A 531 23.47 -10.55 -4.09
N THR A 532 24.11 -9.40 -3.89
CA THR A 532 24.67 -8.56 -4.98
C THR A 532 26.16 -8.79 -5.21
N GLY A 533 26.89 -9.23 -4.18
CA GLY A 533 28.35 -9.36 -4.20
C GLY A 533 29.10 -8.04 -4.07
N GLU A 534 28.40 -6.93 -3.82
CA GLU A 534 29.00 -5.62 -3.52
C GLU A 534 28.89 -5.34 -2.02
N GLN A 535 29.87 -4.65 -1.43
CA GLN A 535 29.82 -4.26 -0.03
C GLN A 535 28.85 -3.10 0.18
N TRP A 536 28.11 -3.16 1.28
CA TRP A 536 27.18 -2.11 1.72
C TRP A 536 27.46 -1.79 3.18
N THR A 537 27.27 -0.54 3.57
CA THR A 537 27.45 -0.10 4.95
C THR A 537 26.14 0.42 5.54
N THR A 538 26.00 0.35 6.86
CA THR A 538 24.86 0.91 7.59
C THR A 538 24.66 2.40 7.29
N LYS A 539 25.76 3.16 7.19
CA LYS A 539 25.76 4.58 6.83
C LYS A 539 25.18 4.83 5.44
N GLU A 540 25.58 4.04 4.45
CA GLU A 540 25.03 4.17 3.09
C GLU A 540 23.53 3.87 3.07
N LEU A 541 23.07 2.87 3.85
CA LEU A 541 21.64 2.56 3.96
C LEU A 541 20.86 3.73 4.59
N GLU A 542 21.35 4.30 5.68
CA GLU A 542 20.72 5.49 6.29
C GLU A 542 20.64 6.66 5.29
N GLU A 543 21.73 6.94 4.56
CA GLU A 543 21.76 7.97 3.52
C GLU A 543 20.75 7.68 2.39
N ILE A 544 20.54 6.41 2.02
CA ILE A 544 19.48 6.01 1.08
C ILE A 544 18.10 6.33 1.62
N GLY A 545 17.83 6.03 2.89
CA GLY A 545 16.54 6.35 3.53
C GLY A 545 16.21 7.84 3.46
N VAL A 546 17.16 8.68 3.85
CA VAL A 546 17.02 10.15 3.81
C VAL A 546 16.87 10.64 2.36
N ARG A 547 17.63 10.08 1.42
CA ARG A 547 17.52 10.40 -0.01
C ARG A 547 16.14 10.09 -0.57
N VAL A 548 15.56 8.94 -0.22
CA VAL A 548 14.21 8.53 -0.66
C VAL A 548 13.15 9.49 -0.12
N LEU A 549 13.25 9.91 1.15
CA LEU A 549 12.33 10.91 1.71
C LEU A 549 12.43 12.26 1.00
N ASN A 550 13.65 12.74 0.74
CA ASN A 550 13.88 13.99 0.01
C ASN A 550 13.39 13.92 -1.43
N MET A 551 13.59 12.80 -2.13
CA MET A 551 13.08 12.58 -3.48
C MET A 551 11.55 12.56 -3.52
N ALA A 552 10.89 11.93 -2.54
CA ALA A 552 9.44 11.96 -2.41
C ALA A 552 8.92 13.38 -2.12
N ARG A 553 9.60 14.15 -1.25
CA ARG A 553 9.26 15.55 -0.99
C ARG A 553 9.50 16.43 -2.21
N ALA A 554 10.58 16.22 -2.95
CA ALA A 554 10.89 16.94 -4.18
C ALA A 554 9.80 16.75 -5.24
N PHE A 555 9.34 15.50 -5.44
CA PHE A 555 8.18 15.21 -6.28
C PHE A 555 6.96 16.00 -5.83
N ASN A 556 6.62 15.94 -4.55
CA ASN A 556 5.45 16.63 -4.02
C ASN A 556 5.57 18.15 -4.16
N GLN A 557 6.75 18.72 -3.90
CA GLN A 557 7.04 20.14 -4.10
C GLN A 557 6.88 20.57 -5.55
N ARG A 558 7.36 19.75 -6.49
CA ARG A 558 7.15 19.94 -7.93
C ARG A 558 5.66 19.94 -8.30
N GLU A 559 4.85 19.14 -7.63
CA GLU A 559 3.39 19.08 -7.77
C GLU A 559 2.63 20.14 -6.94
N GLY A 560 3.34 21.03 -6.23
CA GLY A 560 2.77 22.17 -5.52
C GLY A 560 2.60 22.01 -4.00
N PHE A 561 2.97 20.86 -3.43
CA PHE A 561 2.85 20.59 -1.99
C PHE A 561 4.01 21.20 -1.19
N ASN A 562 3.70 21.71 0.00
CA ASN A 562 4.68 22.27 0.92
C ASN A 562 4.20 22.14 2.37
N GLY A 563 4.85 22.84 3.30
CA GLY A 563 4.53 22.77 4.74
C GLY A 563 3.13 23.28 5.13
N LYS A 564 2.40 23.92 4.20
CA LYS A 564 0.98 24.24 4.37
C LYS A 564 0.07 23.01 4.22
N ASP A 565 0.55 21.95 3.59
CA ASP A 565 -0.18 20.70 3.38
C ASP A 565 0.18 19.64 4.45
N ASP A 566 1.21 19.91 5.25
CA ASP A 566 1.60 19.11 6.41
C ASP A 566 0.77 19.57 7.63
N THR A 567 -0.48 19.12 7.68
CA THR A 567 -1.53 19.57 8.62
C THR A 567 -2.21 18.40 9.32
N ALA A 568 -3.18 18.69 10.20
CA ALA A 568 -4.12 17.73 10.75
C ALA A 568 -5.55 18.31 10.75
N PRO A 569 -6.60 17.47 10.76
CA PRO A 569 -7.99 17.90 10.88
C PRO A 569 -8.24 18.70 12.16
N LYS A 570 -9.16 19.68 12.11
CA LYS A 570 -9.40 20.59 13.25
C LYS A 570 -9.86 19.87 14.52
N ARG A 571 -10.56 18.75 14.38
CA ARG A 571 -10.93 17.83 15.46
C ARG A 571 -9.76 17.52 16.39
N ILE A 572 -8.58 17.25 15.84
CA ILE A 572 -7.38 16.87 16.61
C ILE A 572 -6.92 18.00 17.55
N PHE A 573 -7.17 19.26 17.16
CA PHE A 573 -6.79 20.44 17.93
C PHE A 573 -7.89 20.93 18.89
N ARG A 574 -9.15 20.65 18.58
CA ARG A 574 -10.31 21.27 19.23
C ARG A 574 -11.05 20.32 20.18
N GLU A 575 -11.12 19.04 19.85
CA GLU A 575 -11.91 18.06 20.58
C GLU A 575 -11.02 17.20 21.46
N VAL A 576 -11.31 17.17 22.77
CA VAL A 576 -10.62 16.27 23.71
C VAL A 576 -11.16 14.86 23.57
N LEU A 577 -10.28 13.87 23.70
CA LEU A 577 -10.69 12.48 23.96
C LEU A 577 -11.43 12.42 25.30
N ARG A 578 -12.50 11.64 25.38
CA ARG A 578 -13.32 11.51 26.59
C ARG A 578 -13.07 10.19 27.31
N SER A 579 -12.62 9.17 26.59
CA SER A 579 -12.33 7.82 27.09
C SER A 579 -10.88 7.40 26.85
N GLY A 580 -10.53 6.21 27.36
CA GLY A 580 -9.22 5.59 27.20
C GLY A 580 -8.07 6.26 27.96
N ALA A 581 -6.87 5.73 27.77
CA ALA A 581 -5.64 6.26 28.39
C ALA A 581 -5.32 7.71 27.98
N GLY A 582 -5.89 8.16 26.86
CA GLY A 582 -5.78 9.54 26.35
C GLY A 582 -6.87 10.49 26.82
N ALA A 583 -7.76 10.11 27.75
CA ALA A 583 -8.84 10.99 28.20
C ALA A 583 -8.33 12.39 28.63
N GLY A 584 -9.00 13.44 28.14
CA GLY A 584 -8.61 14.84 28.32
C GLY A 584 -7.57 15.35 27.31
N GLN A 585 -6.96 14.48 26.50
CA GLN A 585 -5.95 14.88 25.53
C GLN A 585 -6.57 15.43 24.25
N LYS A 586 -5.92 16.47 23.76
CA LYS A 586 -6.00 17.03 22.40
C LYS A 586 -4.60 17.54 22.06
N ILE A 587 -4.31 17.81 20.80
CA ILE A 587 -3.00 18.37 20.44
C ILE A 587 -3.10 19.90 20.40
N PRO A 588 -2.35 20.66 21.20
CA PRO A 588 -2.27 22.11 21.02
C PRO A 588 -1.65 22.47 19.67
N GLU A 589 -2.23 23.43 18.93
CA GLU A 589 -1.72 23.84 17.60
C GLU A 589 -0.24 24.28 17.67
N ALA A 590 0.15 24.99 18.73
CA ALA A 590 1.54 25.40 18.94
C ALA A 590 2.48 24.21 19.15
N ALA A 591 2.03 23.16 19.85
CA ALA A 591 2.81 21.94 20.02
C ALA A 591 2.96 21.19 18.68
N PHE A 592 1.89 21.12 17.89
CA PHE A 592 1.94 20.51 16.55
C PHE A 592 2.89 21.24 15.60
N GLU A 593 2.86 22.58 15.59
CA GLU A 593 3.79 23.36 14.77
C GLU A 593 5.25 23.17 15.24
N ASP A 594 5.50 23.14 16.55
CA ASP A 594 6.83 22.85 17.11
C ASP A 594 7.36 21.48 16.65
N MET A 595 6.55 20.42 16.78
CA MET A 595 6.90 19.08 16.29
C MET A 595 7.26 19.08 14.80
N LYS A 596 6.49 19.81 13.98
CA LYS A 596 6.70 19.93 12.54
C LYS A 596 8.01 20.67 12.20
N GLN A 597 8.30 21.76 12.90
CA GLN A 597 9.55 22.52 12.71
C GLN A 597 10.78 21.73 13.16
N GLN A 598 10.67 20.94 14.23
CA GLN A 598 11.71 20.00 14.62
C GLN A 598 11.99 19.00 13.48
N TYR A 599 10.96 18.38 12.91
CA TYR A 599 11.12 17.44 11.79
C TYR A 599 11.79 18.09 10.57
N TYR A 600 11.36 19.30 10.17
CA TYR A 600 11.99 20.03 9.06
C TYR A 600 13.47 20.31 9.32
N LYS A 601 13.83 20.67 10.55
CA LYS A 601 15.22 20.88 10.94
C LYS A 601 16.06 19.61 10.78
N TYR A 602 15.56 18.45 11.22
CA TYR A 602 16.27 17.17 11.03
C TYR A 602 16.39 16.78 9.54
N MET A 603 15.37 17.05 8.74
CA MET A 603 15.40 16.84 7.28
C MET A 603 16.31 17.82 6.52
N GLY A 604 16.74 18.92 7.16
CA GLY A 604 17.46 20.01 6.49
C GLY A 604 16.58 20.85 5.57
N TRP A 605 15.26 20.84 5.79
CA TRP A 605 14.31 21.67 5.05
C TRP A 605 14.20 23.07 5.67
N ASN A 606 13.68 24.02 4.90
CA ASN A 606 13.34 25.33 5.48
C ASN A 606 12.04 25.28 6.30
N GLU A 607 11.70 26.37 6.99
CA GLU A 607 10.51 26.48 7.84
C GLU A 607 9.18 26.28 7.10
N LYS A 608 9.18 26.39 5.77
CA LYS A 608 8.03 26.12 4.90
C LYS A 608 7.99 24.67 4.42
N GLY A 609 8.85 23.80 4.95
CA GLY A 609 8.98 22.39 4.56
C GLY A 609 9.43 22.20 3.11
N ILE A 610 10.16 23.16 2.54
CA ILE A 610 10.68 23.09 1.16
C ILE A 610 12.09 22.50 1.19
N VAL A 611 12.36 21.57 0.27
CA VAL A 611 13.69 20.99 0.07
C VAL A 611 14.58 22.06 -0.58
N PRO A 612 15.71 22.42 0.03
CA PRO A 612 16.65 23.39 -0.56
C PRO A 612 17.31 22.86 -1.84
N GLU A 613 17.69 23.78 -2.74
CA GLU A 613 18.33 23.44 -4.03
C GLU A 613 19.56 22.55 -3.87
N ALA A 614 20.40 22.82 -2.86
CA ALA A 614 21.60 22.02 -2.59
C ALA A 614 21.29 20.54 -2.27
N ILE A 615 20.12 20.25 -1.68
CA ILE A 615 19.66 18.88 -1.48
C ILE A 615 19.14 18.32 -2.81
N LEU A 616 18.36 19.08 -3.57
CA LEU A 616 17.81 18.64 -4.87
C LEU A 616 18.89 18.26 -5.87
N GLU A 617 19.97 19.04 -5.97
CA GLU A 617 21.11 18.75 -6.86
C GLU A 617 21.84 17.45 -6.49
N ALA A 618 21.69 16.97 -5.24
CA ALA A 618 22.34 15.75 -4.75
C ALA A 618 21.52 14.46 -4.95
N LEU A 619 20.24 14.55 -5.35
CA LEU A 619 19.32 13.41 -5.50
C LEU A 619 19.48 12.68 -6.85
#